data_AF-A0A4Q7P881-F1
#
_entry.id   AF-A0A4Q7P881-F1
#
_cell.length_a   1.000
_cell.length_b   1.000
_cell.length_c   1.000
_cell.angle_alpha   90.00
_cell.angle_beta   90.00
_cell.angle_gamma   90.00
#
_symmetry.space_group_name_H-M   'P 1'
#
loop_
_entity.id
_entity.type
_entity.pdbx_description
1 polymer ?
#
loop_
_entity_poly.entity_id
_entity_poly.type
_entity_poly.pdbx_seq_one_letter_code
_entity_poly.pdbx_strand_id
1 'polypeptide(L)'
;MTLENFIALILLIIIRRRLAKGEIHDRWKSWINWGFVAVAVVFILKGIGGLGSDLSKLLSLGLIGTIIYFILKEPDFKDARNLVYAILPLIIITVLGDLTELISKDFYNNRSNYFEIAEFLAIVWAISMWYNARKQRKAVEAERKKAEALEKEFKISEALKAQLEIQVAERTAEISKQKEELEEALKELKATQSQLIHAEKMASLGELTAGIAHEIQNPLNFVNNFSEVSVELVDEILDSRHKTQDTRPKTDVLP
;
A
#
# COMPACT_ATOMS: atom_id res chain seq x y z
N MET A 1 11.35 -55.84 21.95
CA MET A 1 11.86 -55.00 20.83
C MET A 1 13.17 -54.40 21.30
N THR A 2 14.26 -54.51 20.54
CA THR A 2 15.53 -53.90 20.97
C THR A 2 15.57 -52.41 20.66
N LEU A 3 16.40 -51.66 21.39
CA LEU A 3 16.49 -50.21 21.29
C LEU A 3 16.89 -49.77 19.88
N GLU A 4 17.80 -50.50 19.23
CA GLU A 4 18.27 -50.21 17.86
C GLU A 4 17.10 -50.20 16.85
N ASN A 5 16.21 -51.20 16.93
CA ASN A 5 15.03 -51.27 16.06
C ASN A 5 14.07 -50.11 16.30
N PHE A 6 13.97 -49.63 17.54
CA PHE A 6 13.16 -48.47 17.88
C PHE A 6 13.77 -47.18 17.31
N ILE A 7 15.08 -47.00 17.40
CA ILE A 7 15.81 -45.86 16.81
C ILE A 7 15.63 -45.82 15.29
N ALA A 8 15.82 -46.96 14.60
CA ALA A 8 15.62 -47.06 13.15
C ALA A 8 14.19 -46.70 12.74
N LEU A 9 13.19 -47.17 13.50
CA LEU A 9 11.78 -46.92 13.23
C LEU A 9 11.43 -45.44 13.48
N ILE A 10 11.94 -44.83 14.55
CA ILE A 10 11.77 -43.39 14.82
C ILE A 10 12.34 -42.56 13.66
N LEU A 11 13.56 -42.86 13.20
CA LEU A 11 14.18 -42.17 12.07
C LEU A 11 13.30 -42.24 10.82
N LEU A 12 12.79 -43.42 10.47
CA LEU A 12 11.92 -43.61 9.32
C LEU A 12 10.57 -42.91 9.48
N ILE A 13 9.95 -42.92 10.67
CA ILE A 13 8.71 -42.18 10.95
C ILE A 13 8.91 -40.68 10.77
N ILE A 14 10.01 -40.13 11.28
CA ILE A 14 10.33 -38.71 11.18
C ILE A 14 10.44 -38.31 9.71
N ILE A 15 11.18 -39.08 8.91
CA ILE A 15 11.34 -38.81 7.47
C ILE A 15 9.99 -38.93 6.76
N ARG A 16 9.19 -39.96 7.05
CA ARG A 16 7.84 -40.13 6.47
C ARG A 16 6.91 -38.97 6.78
N ARG A 17 6.95 -38.43 8.00
CA ARG A 17 6.15 -37.25 8.38
C ARG A 17 6.58 -35.99 7.61
N ARG A 18 7.86 -35.86 7.29
CA ARG A 18 8.38 -34.72 6.50
C ARG A 18 8.05 -34.84 5.02
N LEU A 19 8.09 -36.05 4.47
CA LEU A 19 7.58 -36.35 3.13
C LEU A 19 6.11 -35.93 3.01
N ALA A 20 5.26 -36.28 3.99
CA ALA A 20 3.85 -35.91 4.00
C ALA A 20 3.58 -34.39 4.07
N LYS A 21 4.56 -33.60 4.55
CA LYS A 21 4.50 -32.14 4.58
C LYS A 21 5.02 -31.47 3.31
N GLY A 22 5.49 -32.25 2.33
CA GLY A 22 6.12 -31.73 1.11
C GLY A 22 7.51 -31.14 1.33
N GLU A 23 8.13 -31.36 2.50
CA GLU A 23 9.49 -30.87 2.80
C GLU A 23 10.58 -31.68 2.05
N ILE A 24 10.24 -32.88 1.57
CA ILE A 24 11.15 -33.85 0.94
C ILE A 24 10.52 -34.30 -0.37
N HIS A 25 11.34 -34.54 -1.39
CA HIS A 25 10.87 -34.95 -2.71
C HIS A 25 10.27 -36.37 -2.72
N ASP A 26 9.19 -36.58 -3.50
CA ASP A 26 8.42 -37.84 -3.51
C ASP A 26 9.21 -39.08 -3.95
N ARG A 27 10.33 -38.89 -4.66
CA ARG A 27 11.25 -39.97 -5.06
C ARG A 27 11.70 -40.86 -3.90
N TRP A 28 11.72 -40.34 -2.68
CA TRP A 28 12.17 -41.05 -1.49
C TRP A 28 11.15 -41.99 -0.86
N LYS A 29 9.89 -41.93 -1.31
CA LYS A 29 8.80 -42.75 -0.76
C LYS A 29 9.12 -44.25 -0.80
N SER A 30 9.65 -44.73 -1.92
CA SER A 30 9.99 -46.15 -2.10
C SER A 30 11.14 -46.57 -1.16
N TRP A 31 12.18 -45.74 -1.02
CA TRP A 31 13.30 -46.02 -0.13
C TRP A 31 12.86 -46.08 1.34
N ILE A 32 12.02 -45.15 1.79
CA ILE A 32 11.47 -45.14 3.16
C ILE A 32 10.64 -46.41 3.42
N ASN A 33 9.81 -46.84 2.46
CA ASN A 33 9.02 -48.05 2.57
C ASN A 33 9.91 -49.30 2.67
N TRP A 34 10.94 -49.40 1.83
CA TRP A 34 11.94 -50.49 1.93
C TRP A 34 12.66 -50.49 3.28
N GLY A 35 12.96 -49.31 3.84
CA GLY A 35 13.49 -49.18 5.19
C GLY A 35 12.57 -49.77 6.27
N PHE A 36 11.26 -49.47 6.22
CA PHE A 36 10.29 -50.05 7.14
C PHE A 36 10.18 -51.58 6.99
N VAL A 37 10.20 -52.07 5.75
CA VAL A 37 10.20 -53.52 5.47
C VAL A 37 11.45 -54.17 6.06
N ALA A 38 12.63 -53.58 5.86
CA ALA A 38 13.88 -54.12 6.39
C ALA A 38 13.87 -54.22 7.93
N VAL A 39 13.40 -53.19 8.63
CA VAL A 39 13.25 -53.20 10.10
C VAL A 39 12.25 -54.27 10.54
N ALA A 40 11.11 -54.39 9.84
CA ALA A 40 10.10 -55.40 10.15
C ALA A 40 10.61 -56.84 9.94
N VAL A 41 11.37 -57.09 8.86
CA VAL A 41 11.99 -58.40 8.58
C VAL A 41 12.96 -58.79 9.70
N VAL A 42 13.86 -57.89 10.10
CA VAL A 42 14.81 -58.15 11.20
C VAL A 42 14.05 -58.44 12.50
N PHE A 43 12.98 -57.70 12.79
CA PHE A 43 12.15 -57.91 13.98
C PHE A 43 11.43 -59.27 13.97
N ILE A 44 10.80 -59.65 12.85
CA ILE A 44 10.06 -60.92 12.70
C ILE A 44 11.02 -62.10 12.80
N LEU A 45 12.13 -62.06 12.05
CA LEU A 45 13.13 -63.13 12.04
C LEU A 45 13.74 -63.37 13.42
N LYS A 46 13.94 -62.31 14.22
CA LYS A 46 14.33 -62.43 15.63
C LYS A 46 13.22 -63.07 16.48
N GLY A 47 11.97 -62.66 16.30
CA GLY A 47 10.83 -63.14 17.08
C GLY A 47 10.54 -64.65 16.90
N ILE A 48 10.80 -65.19 15.70
CA ILE A 48 10.65 -66.63 15.41
C ILE A 48 11.91 -67.45 15.74
N GLY A 49 12.95 -66.82 16.32
CA GLY A 49 14.22 -67.49 16.64
C GLY A 49 15.10 -67.79 15.44
N GLY A 50 14.79 -67.26 14.25
CA GLY A 50 15.54 -67.48 13.01
C GLY A 50 16.87 -66.70 12.94
N LEU A 51 17.08 -65.73 13.83
CA LEU A 51 18.33 -64.97 13.96
C LEU A 51 18.83 -65.04 15.40
N GLY A 52 20.11 -65.35 15.58
CA GLY A 52 20.78 -65.21 16.87
C GLY A 52 20.73 -63.76 17.38
N SER A 53 20.79 -63.58 18.71
CA SER A 53 20.74 -62.26 19.36
C SER A 53 21.75 -61.28 18.74
N ASP A 54 22.97 -61.77 18.53
CA ASP A 54 24.11 -60.95 18.12
C ASP A 54 24.02 -60.58 16.63
N LEU A 55 23.59 -61.53 15.79
CA LEU A 55 23.35 -61.29 14.37
C LEU A 55 22.21 -60.29 14.16
N SER A 56 21.14 -60.36 14.96
CA SER A 56 20.04 -59.42 14.89
C SER A 56 20.47 -57.99 15.24
N LYS A 57 21.33 -57.81 16.24
CA LYS A 57 21.89 -56.50 16.64
C LYS A 57 22.75 -55.91 15.53
N LEU A 58 23.66 -56.71 14.96
CA LEU A 58 24.53 -56.26 13.85
C LEU A 58 23.73 -55.79 12.63
N LEU A 59 22.67 -56.52 12.26
CA LEU A 59 21.78 -56.11 11.17
C LEU A 59 21.07 -54.79 11.47
N SER A 60 20.54 -54.62 12.69
CA SER A 60 19.91 -53.37 13.11
C SER A 60 20.87 -52.17 13.12
N LEU A 61 22.11 -52.35 13.58
CA LEU A 61 23.14 -51.31 13.54
C LEU A 61 23.52 -50.93 12.10
N GLY A 62 23.65 -51.92 11.21
CA GLY A 62 23.87 -51.69 9.78
C GLY A 62 22.71 -50.90 9.15
N LEU A 63 21.46 -51.23 9.47
CA LEU A 63 20.29 -50.48 9.03
C LEU A 63 20.30 -49.03 9.53
N ILE A 64 20.58 -48.79 10.81
CA ILE A 64 20.70 -47.42 11.36
C ILE A 64 21.80 -46.64 10.63
N GLY A 65 22.98 -47.25 10.45
CA GLY A 65 24.10 -46.62 9.76
C GLY A 65 23.77 -46.26 8.31
N THR A 66 23.11 -47.14 7.56
CA THR A 66 22.69 -46.86 6.17
C THR A 66 21.66 -45.74 6.11
N ILE A 67 20.69 -45.71 7.03
CA ILE A 67 19.68 -44.64 7.13
C ILE A 67 20.37 -43.30 7.40
N ILE A 68 21.30 -43.26 8.36
CA ILE A 68 22.03 -42.03 8.71
C ILE A 68 22.89 -41.56 7.55
N TYR A 69 23.66 -42.46 6.94
CA TYR A 69 24.47 -42.15 5.75
C TYR A 69 23.62 -41.49 4.66
N PHE A 70 22.42 -42.02 4.45
CA PHE A 70 21.47 -41.50 3.49
C PHE A 70 21.01 -40.06 3.81
N ILE A 71 20.63 -39.83 5.08
CA ILE A 71 20.20 -38.50 5.56
C ILE A 71 21.32 -37.46 5.47
N LEU A 72 22.57 -37.87 5.71
CA LEU A 72 23.71 -36.95 5.67
C LEU A 72 24.17 -36.63 4.25
N LYS A 73 24.10 -37.60 3.32
CA LYS A 73 24.57 -37.44 1.95
C LYS A 73 23.60 -36.65 1.08
N GLU A 74 22.30 -36.86 1.23
CA GLU A 74 21.32 -36.25 0.32
C GLU A 74 20.95 -34.82 0.74
N PRO A 75 20.97 -33.84 -0.19
CA PRO A 75 20.60 -32.45 0.10
C PRO A 75 19.13 -32.29 0.56
N ASP A 76 18.23 -33.13 0.04
CA ASP A 76 16.79 -33.08 0.35
C ASP A 76 16.50 -33.28 1.84
N PHE A 77 17.39 -33.92 2.59
CA PHE A 77 17.22 -34.15 4.03
C PHE A 77 17.94 -33.13 4.92
N LYS A 78 18.36 -31.97 4.38
CA LYS A 78 19.08 -30.94 5.15
C LYS A 78 18.35 -30.56 6.44
N ASP A 79 17.02 -30.48 6.41
CA ASP A 79 16.22 -30.19 7.60
C ASP A 79 16.13 -31.35 8.61
N ALA A 80 16.25 -32.59 8.15
CA ALA A 80 16.26 -33.79 8.98
C ALA A 80 17.63 -34.03 9.64
N ARG A 81 18.71 -33.50 9.06
CA ARG A 81 20.08 -33.57 9.57
C ARG A 81 20.21 -33.06 11.02
N ASN A 82 19.53 -31.95 11.34
CA ASN A 82 19.56 -31.41 12.71
C ASN A 82 18.96 -32.39 13.74
N LEU A 83 18.00 -33.23 13.33
CA LEU A 83 17.44 -34.26 14.20
C LEU A 83 18.40 -35.45 14.32
N VAL A 84 19.12 -35.81 13.25
CA VAL A 84 20.17 -36.84 13.31
C VAL A 84 21.28 -36.43 14.27
N TYR A 85 21.74 -35.17 14.22
CA TYR A 85 22.69 -34.67 15.21
C TYR A 85 22.13 -34.73 16.62
N ALA A 86 20.85 -34.39 16.82
CA ALA A 86 20.17 -34.47 18.11
C ALA A 86 20.01 -35.90 18.67
N ILE A 87 20.21 -36.96 17.89
CA ILE A 87 20.19 -38.34 18.39
C ILE A 87 21.58 -39.02 18.26
N LEU A 88 22.58 -38.32 17.74
CA LEU A 88 23.89 -38.88 17.45
C LEU A 88 24.60 -39.45 18.71
N PRO A 89 24.61 -38.78 19.88
CA PRO A 89 25.20 -39.33 21.10
C PRO A 89 24.50 -40.61 21.56
N LEU A 90 23.18 -40.69 21.40
CA LEU A 90 22.41 -41.89 21.73
C LEU A 90 22.90 -43.06 20.87
N ILE A 91 22.97 -42.87 19.55
CA ILE A 91 23.46 -43.89 18.62
C ILE A 91 24.90 -44.31 18.93
N ILE A 92 25.79 -43.35 19.22
CA ILE A 92 27.19 -43.65 19.56
C ILE A 92 27.26 -44.52 20.82
N ILE A 93 26.50 -44.18 21.86
CA ILE A 93 26.49 -44.93 23.12
C ILE A 93 25.92 -46.34 22.90
N THR A 94 24.84 -46.48 22.14
CA THR A 94 24.28 -47.80 21.81
C THR A 94 25.26 -48.66 21.01
N VAL A 95 25.89 -48.09 19.98
CA VAL A 95 26.91 -48.78 19.17
C VAL A 95 28.09 -49.21 20.04
N LEU A 96 28.58 -48.33 20.92
CA LEU A 96 29.69 -48.66 21.83
C LEU A 96 29.30 -49.77 22.82
N GLY A 97 28.10 -49.72 23.39
CA GLY A 97 27.58 -50.78 24.25
C GLY A 97 27.55 -52.13 23.54
N ASP A 98 26.92 -52.19 22.38
CA ASP A 98 26.81 -53.42 21.57
C ASP A 98 28.19 -53.98 21.17
N LEU A 99 29.13 -53.11 20.78
CA LEU A 99 30.50 -53.53 20.45
C LEU A 99 31.23 -54.09 21.66
N THR A 100 31.08 -53.47 22.83
CA THR A 100 31.74 -53.96 24.05
C THR A 100 31.17 -55.29 24.53
N GLU A 101 29.85 -55.49 24.42
CA GLU A 101 29.18 -56.76 24.72
C GLU A 101 29.64 -57.89 23.78
N LEU A 102 29.88 -57.57 22.50
CA LEU A 102 30.37 -58.52 21.49
C LEU A 102 31.82 -58.95 21.74
N ILE A 103 32.69 -58.01 22.15
CA ILE A 103 34.11 -58.29 22.41
C ILE A 103 34.31 -59.01 23.75
N SER A 104 33.59 -58.60 24.80
CA SER A 104 33.67 -59.23 26.12
C SER A 104 32.39 -59.03 26.92
N LYS A 105 31.61 -60.11 27.06
CA LYS A 105 30.38 -60.12 27.87
C LYS A 105 30.66 -59.83 29.34
N ASP A 106 31.75 -60.37 29.90
CA ASP A 106 32.11 -60.13 31.31
C ASP A 106 32.45 -58.66 31.58
N PHE A 107 33.16 -58.01 30.65
CA PHE A 107 33.47 -56.58 30.78
C PHE A 107 32.20 -55.73 30.72
N TYR A 108 31.32 -56.00 29.75
CA TYR A 108 30.05 -55.31 29.61
C TYR A 108 29.19 -55.49 30.87
N ASN A 109 29.02 -56.72 31.36
CA ASN A 109 28.21 -57.00 32.55
C ASN A 109 28.77 -56.34 33.82
N ASN A 110 30.09 -56.25 33.96
CA ASN A 110 30.72 -55.58 35.11
C ASN A 110 30.59 -54.04 35.07
N ARG A 111 30.29 -53.46 33.89
CA ARG A 111 30.19 -52.01 33.67
C ARG A 111 28.85 -51.57 33.10
N SER A 112 27.83 -52.43 33.06
CA SER A 112 26.54 -52.17 32.40
C SER A 112 25.87 -50.91 32.91
N ASN A 113 25.93 -50.65 34.22
CA ASN A 113 25.39 -49.45 34.85
C ASN A 113 25.92 -48.15 34.22
N TYR A 114 27.18 -48.11 33.77
CA TYR A 114 27.74 -46.92 33.13
C TYR A 114 27.14 -46.70 31.73
N PHE A 115 26.90 -47.77 30.98
CA PHE A 115 26.22 -47.70 29.68
C PHE A 115 24.76 -47.27 29.83
N GLU A 116 24.05 -47.83 30.80
CA GLU A 116 22.66 -47.45 31.10
C GLU A 116 22.53 -45.97 31.50
N ILE A 117 23.42 -45.47 32.36
CA ILE A 117 23.46 -44.05 32.73
C ILE A 117 23.78 -43.17 31.51
N ALA A 118 24.74 -43.56 30.68
CA ALA A 118 25.10 -42.82 29.47
C ALA A 118 23.92 -42.77 28.48
N GLU A 119 23.21 -43.88 28.29
CA GLU A 119 22.02 -43.97 27.44
C GLU A 119 20.91 -43.04 27.95
N PHE A 120 20.64 -43.06 29.27
CA PHE A 120 19.67 -42.16 29.88
C PHE A 120 20.01 -40.68 29.66
N LEU A 121 21.28 -40.30 29.89
CA LEU A 121 21.74 -38.93 29.64
C LEU A 121 21.63 -38.54 28.17
N ALA A 122 21.90 -39.46 27.25
CA ALA A 122 21.76 -39.23 25.82
C ALA A 122 20.30 -39.03 25.39
N ILE A 123 19.36 -39.74 26.01
CA ILE A 123 17.92 -39.52 25.80
C ILE A 123 17.51 -38.13 26.30
N VAL A 124 17.93 -37.75 27.52
CA VAL A 124 17.66 -36.41 28.07
C VAL A 124 18.23 -35.32 27.16
N TRP A 125 19.46 -35.52 26.67
CA TRP A 125 20.10 -34.62 25.72
C TRP A 125 19.32 -34.52 24.40
N ALA A 126 18.87 -35.65 23.84
CA ALA A 126 18.11 -35.69 22.60
C ALA A 126 16.77 -34.95 22.74
N ILE A 127 16.09 -35.11 23.87
CA ILE A 127 14.85 -34.38 24.19
C ILE A 127 15.11 -32.88 24.31
N SER A 128 16.18 -32.49 25.01
CA SER A 128 16.59 -31.08 25.16
C SER A 128 16.92 -30.44 23.81
N MET A 129 17.68 -31.13 22.98
CA MET A 129 18.00 -30.70 21.61
C MET A 129 16.76 -30.61 20.73
N TRP A 130 15.84 -31.57 20.82
CA TRP A 130 14.57 -31.51 20.10
C TRP A 130 13.73 -30.31 20.52
N TYR A 131 13.64 -30.04 21.83
CA TYR A 131 12.93 -28.88 22.37
C TYR A 131 13.54 -27.56 21.86
N ASN A 132 14.87 -27.43 21.93
CA ASN A 132 15.59 -26.26 21.45
C ASN A 132 15.42 -26.06 19.94
N ALA A 133 15.55 -27.12 19.14
CA ALA A 133 15.33 -27.08 17.70
C ALA A 133 13.90 -26.67 17.35
N ARG A 134 12.90 -27.15 18.10
CA ARG A 134 11.49 -26.77 17.91
C ARG A 134 11.25 -25.30 18.24
N LYS A 135 11.86 -24.79 19.30
CA LYS A 135 11.80 -23.37 19.69
C LYS A 135 12.43 -22.47 18.62
N GLN A 136 13.61 -22.84 18.11
CA GLN A 136 14.30 -22.11 17.05
C GLN A 136 13.48 -22.03 15.76
N ARG A 137 12.90 -23.15 15.31
CA ARG A 137 12.05 -23.16 14.09
C ARG A 137 10.88 -22.19 14.21
N LYS A 138 10.19 -22.18 15.36
CA LYS A 138 9.08 -21.24 15.61
C LYS A 138 9.52 -19.78 15.58
N ALA A 139 10.71 -19.47 16.12
CA ALA A 139 11.25 -18.11 16.09
C ALA A 139 11.52 -17.64 14.65
N VAL A 140 12.17 -18.47 13.85
CA VAL A 140 12.47 -18.17 12.43
C VAL A 140 11.17 -18.01 11.61
N GLU A 141 10.17 -18.87 11.83
CA GLU A 141 8.87 -18.73 11.15
C GLU A 141 8.14 -17.44 11.55
N ALA A 142 8.21 -17.05 12.82
CA ALA A 142 7.62 -15.81 13.29
C ALA A 142 8.32 -14.58 12.70
N GLU A 143 9.64 -14.60 12.57
CA GLU A 143 10.41 -13.54 11.90
C GLU A 143 10.06 -13.44 10.41
N ARG A 144 9.96 -14.57 9.71
CA ARG A 144 9.56 -14.59 8.29
C ARG A 144 8.17 -13.99 8.08
N LYS A 145 7.19 -14.38 8.89
CA LYS A 145 5.83 -13.81 8.81
C LYS A 145 5.81 -12.29 9.05
N LYS A 146 6.65 -11.80 9.97
CA LYS A 146 6.80 -10.35 10.20
C LYS A 146 7.42 -9.65 9.00
N ALA A 147 8.46 -10.23 8.41
CA ALA A 147 9.09 -9.68 7.20
C ALA A 147 8.12 -9.63 6.02
N GLU A 148 7.34 -10.69 5.79
CA GLU A 148 6.31 -10.73 4.76
C GLU A 148 5.19 -9.69 5.00
N ALA A 149 4.78 -9.49 6.26
CA ALA A 149 3.80 -8.47 6.60
C ALA A 149 4.32 -7.05 6.35
N LEU A 150 5.56 -6.78 6.74
CA LEU A 150 6.22 -5.49 6.53
C LEU A 150 6.39 -5.19 5.03
N GLU A 151 6.75 -6.20 4.22
CA GLU A 151 6.86 -6.05 2.77
C GLU A 151 5.51 -5.70 2.13
N LYS A 152 4.42 -6.34 2.57
CA LYS A 152 3.07 -6.02 2.10
C LYS A 152 2.66 -4.60 2.49
N GLU A 153 2.92 -4.21 3.73
CA GLU A 153 2.61 -2.86 4.22
C GLU A 153 3.38 -1.79 3.45
N PHE A 154 4.67 -2.03 3.17
CA PHE A 154 5.50 -1.15 2.36
C PHE A 154 4.93 -1.00 0.93
N LYS A 155 4.58 -2.10 0.26
CA LYS A 155 3.97 -2.06 -1.08
C LYS A 155 2.64 -1.31 -1.11
N ILE A 156 1.80 -1.48 -0.08
CA ILE A 156 0.54 -0.75 0.04
C ILE A 156 0.81 0.75 0.23
N SER A 157 1.76 1.11 1.10
CA SER A 157 2.14 2.50 1.34
C SER A 157 2.68 3.18 0.08
N GLU A 158 3.51 2.47 -0.70
CA GLU A 158 4.04 2.95 -1.97
C GLU A 158 2.93 3.19 -3.01
N ALA A 159 2.02 2.23 -3.16
CA ALA A 159 0.87 2.38 -4.06
C ALA A 159 -0.05 3.54 -3.65
N LEU A 160 -0.28 3.70 -2.35
CA LEU A 160 -1.09 4.80 -1.81
C LEU A 160 -0.43 6.16 -2.05
N LYS A 161 0.90 6.26 -1.87
CA LYS A 161 1.66 7.49 -2.17
C LYS A 161 1.56 7.85 -3.65
N ALA A 162 1.74 6.89 -4.55
CA ALA A 162 1.60 7.12 -5.99
C ALA A 162 0.19 7.62 -6.36
N GLN A 163 -0.86 7.03 -5.78
CA GLN A 163 -2.23 7.51 -5.97
C GLN A 163 -2.44 8.93 -5.44
N LEU A 164 -1.89 9.23 -4.26
CA LEU A 164 -1.99 10.56 -3.66
C LEU A 164 -1.27 11.61 -4.51
N GLU A 165 -0.09 11.29 -5.04
CA GLU A 165 0.66 12.19 -5.95
C GLU A 165 -0.15 12.51 -7.21
N ILE A 166 -0.81 11.51 -7.80
CA ILE A 166 -1.71 11.73 -8.95
C ILE A 166 -2.87 12.65 -8.57
N GLN A 167 -3.56 12.37 -7.46
CA GLN A 167 -4.68 13.20 -7.00
C GLN A 167 -4.25 14.65 -6.70
N VAL A 168 -3.09 14.83 -6.08
CA VAL A 168 -2.54 16.16 -5.80
C VAL A 168 -2.22 16.89 -7.11
N ALA A 169 -1.62 16.21 -8.09
CA ALA A 169 -1.35 16.80 -9.40
C ALA A 169 -2.64 17.21 -10.13
N GLU A 170 -3.65 16.34 -10.13
CA GLU A 170 -4.96 16.63 -10.73
C GLU A 170 -5.64 17.83 -10.06
N ARG A 171 -5.70 17.87 -8.73
CA ARG A 171 -6.27 18.99 -7.98
C ARG A 171 -5.51 20.29 -8.18
N THR A 172 -4.18 20.21 -8.27
CA THR A 172 -3.35 21.38 -8.52
C THR A 172 -3.61 21.95 -9.92
N ALA A 173 -3.74 21.09 -10.94
CA ALA A 173 -4.10 21.50 -12.28
C ALA A 173 -5.52 22.11 -12.35
N GLU A 174 -6.49 21.49 -11.67
CA GLU A 174 -7.87 21.99 -11.58
C GLU A 174 -7.92 23.39 -10.94
N ILE A 175 -7.25 23.57 -9.79
CA ILE A 175 -7.16 24.86 -9.09
C ILE A 175 -6.45 25.91 -9.96
N SER A 176 -5.37 25.54 -10.64
CA SER A 176 -4.66 26.47 -11.54
C SER A 176 -5.57 26.96 -12.67
N LYS A 177 -6.35 26.06 -13.27
CA LYS A 177 -7.31 26.40 -14.32
C LYS A 177 -8.42 27.31 -13.80
N GLN A 178 -9.04 26.97 -12.67
CA GLN A 178 -10.07 27.80 -12.05
C GLN A 178 -9.56 29.20 -11.70
N LYS A 179 -8.30 29.29 -11.25
CA LYS A 179 -7.66 30.57 -10.98
C LYS A 179 -7.51 31.41 -12.25
N GLU A 180 -7.05 30.84 -13.35
CA GLU A 180 -6.95 31.53 -14.64
C GLU A 180 -8.32 32.02 -15.13
N GLU A 181 -9.34 31.17 -15.08
CA GLU A 181 -10.73 31.53 -15.45
C GLU A 181 -11.26 32.69 -14.58
N LEU A 182 -10.98 32.67 -13.27
CA LEU A 182 -11.38 33.74 -12.35
C LEU A 182 -10.64 35.05 -12.63
N GLU A 183 -9.34 34.99 -12.93
CA GLU A 183 -8.55 36.18 -13.30
C GLU A 183 -9.06 36.81 -14.58
N GLU A 184 -9.45 36.00 -15.57
CA GLU A 184 -10.04 36.47 -16.83
C GLU A 184 -11.42 37.12 -16.59
N ALA A 185 -12.30 36.46 -15.85
CA ALA A 185 -13.62 37.01 -15.49
C ALA A 185 -13.52 38.33 -14.71
N LEU A 186 -12.55 38.44 -13.80
CA LEU A 186 -12.28 39.69 -13.08
C LEU A 186 -11.79 40.81 -13.99
N LYS A 187 -10.96 40.49 -14.99
CA LYS A 187 -10.50 41.45 -15.98
C LYS A 187 -11.65 41.95 -16.83
N GLU A 188 -12.52 41.06 -17.30
CA GLU A 188 -13.71 41.40 -18.07
C GLU A 188 -14.68 42.25 -17.25
N LEU A 189 -14.95 41.86 -15.99
CA LEU A 189 -15.81 42.62 -15.09
C LEU A 189 -15.31 44.06 -14.90
N LYS A 190 -14.01 44.24 -14.68
CA LYS A 190 -13.39 45.58 -14.54
C LYS A 190 -13.50 46.40 -15.83
N ALA A 191 -13.31 45.76 -17.00
CA ALA A 191 -13.46 46.43 -18.28
C ALA A 191 -14.91 46.91 -18.50
N THR A 192 -15.89 46.04 -18.23
CA THR A 192 -17.33 46.37 -18.33
C THR A 192 -17.73 47.47 -17.35
N GLN A 193 -17.26 47.43 -16.10
CA GLN A 193 -17.49 48.51 -15.14
C GLN A 193 -16.93 49.86 -15.63
N SER A 194 -15.72 49.87 -16.22
CA SER A 194 -15.14 51.09 -16.79
C SER A 194 -15.98 51.64 -17.96
N GLN A 195 -16.52 50.75 -18.81
CA GLN A 195 -17.41 51.15 -19.91
C GLN A 195 -18.72 51.73 -19.39
N LEU A 196 -19.33 51.12 -18.37
CA LEU A 196 -20.56 51.62 -17.74
C LEU A 196 -20.36 52.99 -17.11
N ILE A 197 -19.26 53.20 -16.38
CA ILE A 197 -18.92 54.51 -15.81
C ILE A 197 -18.76 55.57 -16.92
N HIS A 198 -18.16 55.20 -18.05
CA HIS A 198 -18.02 56.13 -19.18
C HIS A 198 -19.38 56.45 -19.83
N ALA A 199 -20.23 55.43 -20.02
CA ALA A 199 -21.57 55.59 -20.56
C ALA A 199 -22.44 56.48 -19.65
N GLU A 200 -22.37 56.29 -18.33
CA GLU A 200 -23.08 57.11 -17.35
C GLU A 200 -22.60 58.57 -17.38
N LYS A 201 -21.29 58.81 -17.48
CA LYS A 201 -20.73 60.17 -17.65
C LYS A 201 -21.22 60.84 -18.93
N MET A 202 -21.27 60.12 -20.05
CA MET A 202 -21.77 60.65 -21.32
C MET A 202 -23.27 60.94 -21.27
N ALA A 203 -24.06 60.07 -20.64
CA ALA A 203 -25.48 60.27 -20.44
C ALA A 203 -25.76 61.51 -19.58
N SER A 204 -25.08 61.64 -18.44
CA SER A 204 -25.17 62.80 -17.55
C SER A 204 -24.76 64.10 -18.27
N LEU A 205 -23.69 64.07 -19.07
CA LEU A 205 -23.28 65.22 -19.87
C LEU A 205 -24.33 65.60 -20.91
N GLY A 206 -24.94 64.62 -21.57
CA GLY A 206 -26.03 64.82 -22.53
C GLY A 206 -27.27 65.43 -21.89
N GLU A 207 -27.67 64.92 -20.72
CA GLU A 207 -28.78 65.48 -19.93
C GLU A 207 -28.50 66.92 -19.51
N LEU A 208 -27.29 67.20 -19.00
CA LEU A 208 -26.88 68.52 -18.57
C LEU A 208 -26.81 69.50 -19.76
N THR A 209 -26.34 69.04 -20.92
CA THR A 209 -26.32 69.85 -22.16
C THR A 209 -27.73 70.15 -22.66
N ALA A 210 -28.64 69.17 -22.63
CA ALA A 210 -30.03 69.38 -23.00
C ALA A 210 -30.74 70.34 -22.04
N GLY A 211 -30.46 70.24 -20.73
CA GLY A 211 -30.91 71.17 -19.71
C GLY A 211 -30.42 72.60 -19.98
N ILE A 212 -29.12 72.79 -20.24
CA ILE A 212 -28.55 74.09 -20.63
C ILE A 212 -29.21 74.63 -21.90
N ALA A 213 -29.38 73.81 -22.94
CA ALA A 213 -30.02 74.24 -24.18
C ALA A 213 -31.46 74.72 -23.95
N HIS A 214 -32.21 73.97 -23.14
CA HIS A 214 -33.57 74.34 -22.76
C HIS A 214 -33.61 75.64 -21.93
N GLU A 215 -32.68 75.82 -21.00
CA GLU A 215 -32.55 77.04 -20.21
C GLU A 215 -32.10 78.26 -21.02
N ILE A 216 -31.32 78.08 -22.10
CA ILE A 216 -30.95 79.15 -23.05
C ILE A 216 -32.12 79.51 -23.97
N GLN A 217 -32.93 78.54 -24.38
CA GLN A 217 -34.06 78.77 -25.27
C GLN A 217 -35.13 79.65 -24.61
N ASN A 218 -35.31 79.52 -23.29
CA ASN A 218 -36.25 80.34 -22.52
C ASN A 218 -36.01 81.87 -22.64
N PRO A 219 -34.84 82.43 -22.27
CA PRO A 219 -34.55 83.86 -22.45
C PRO A 219 -34.58 84.29 -23.92
N LEU A 220 -34.17 83.44 -24.86
CA LEU A 220 -34.20 83.77 -26.28
C LEU A 220 -35.64 83.99 -26.78
N ASN A 221 -36.58 83.15 -26.34
CA ASN A 221 -38.00 83.32 -26.63
C ASN A 221 -38.55 84.62 -26.03
N PHE A 222 -38.14 84.98 -24.81
CA PHE A 222 -38.51 86.28 -24.22
C PHE A 222 -37.98 87.45 -25.07
N VAL A 223 -36.70 87.41 -25.48
CA VAL A 223 -36.09 88.46 -26.31
C VAL A 223 -36.80 88.59 -27.66
N ASN A 224 -37.13 87.47 -28.32
CA ASN A 224 -37.88 87.49 -29.58
C ASN A 224 -39.27 88.10 -29.41
N ASN A 225 -40.02 87.68 -28.38
CA ASN A 225 -41.36 88.21 -28.14
C ASN A 225 -41.33 89.72 -27.83
N PHE A 226 -40.39 90.18 -26.99
CA PHE A 226 -40.20 91.61 -26.74
C PHE A 226 -39.81 92.39 -28.00
N SER A 227 -38.98 91.80 -28.86
CA SER A 227 -38.59 92.42 -30.12
C SER A 227 -39.79 92.53 -31.07
N GLU A 228 -40.62 91.49 -31.17
CA GLU A 228 -41.85 91.48 -31.98
C GLU A 228 -42.85 92.53 -31.49
N VAL A 229 -43.11 92.59 -30.18
CA VAL A 229 -43.95 93.64 -29.57
C VAL A 229 -43.38 95.03 -29.81
N SER A 230 -42.06 95.19 -29.71
CA SER A 230 -41.40 96.48 -29.99
C SER A 230 -41.58 96.91 -31.46
N VAL A 231 -41.50 95.96 -32.39
CA VAL A 231 -41.77 96.22 -33.82
C VAL A 231 -43.23 96.61 -34.03
N GLU A 232 -44.19 95.87 -33.45
CA GLU A 232 -45.62 96.17 -33.56
C GLU A 232 -45.96 97.56 -32.98
N LEU A 233 -45.40 97.92 -31.83
CA LEU A 233 -45.55 99.26 -31.24
C LEU A 233 -44.95 100.35 -32.12
N VAL A 234 -43.80 100.11 -32.75
CA VAL A 234 -43.20 101.04 -33.71
C VAL A 234 -44.10 101.21 -34.93
N ASP A 235 -44.64 100.12 -35.46
CA ASP A 235 -45.59 100.16 -36.59
C ASP A 235 -46.88 100.90 -36.21
N GLU A 236 -47.44 100.70 -35.01
CA GLU A 236 -48.61 101.46 -34.53
C GLU A 236 -48.31 102.97 -34.38
N ILE A 237 -47.11 103.33 -33.90
CA ILE A 237 -46.66 104.72 -33.85
C ILE A 237 -46.53 105.32 -35.26
N LEU A 238 -46.04 104.55 -36.23
CA LEU A 238 -45.93 104.99 -37.63
C LEU A 238 -47.31 105.13 -38.29
N ASP A 239 -48.23 104.20 -38.04
CA ASP A 239 -49.62 104.23 -38.53
C ASP A 239 -50.42 105.39 -37.93
N SER A 240 -50.26 105.66 -36.62
CA SER A 240 -50.90 106.80 -35.96
C SER A 240 -50.32 108.13 -36.45
N ARG A 241 -49.03 108.21 -36.76
CA ARG A 241 -48.43 109.36 -37.48
C ARG A 241 -49.06 109.57 -38.85
N HIS A 242 -49.30 108.50 -39.62
CA HIS A 242 -49.99 108.57 -40.90
C HIS A 242 -51.44 109.06 -40.76
N LYS A 243 -52.22 108.54 -39.80
CA LYS A 243 -53.59 109.04 -39.49
C LYS A 243 -53.62 110.50 -39.02
N THR A 244 -52.60 110.95 -38.31
CA THR A 244 -52.48 112.36 -37.86
C THR A 244 -52.07 113.30 -39.00
N GLN A 245 -51.43 112.78 -40.06
CA GLN A 245 -51.22 113.52 -41.30
C GLN A 245 -52.52 113.64 -42.12
N ASP A 246 -53.41 112.64 -42.07
CA ASP A 246 -54.70 112.64 -42.77
C ASP A 246 -55.80 113.45 -42.05
N THR A 247 -55.63 113.72 -40.74
CA THR A 247 -56.57 114.50 -39.91
C THR A 247 -56.09 115.91 -39.55
N ARG A 248 -54.97 116.39 -40.13
CA ARG A 248 -54.69 117.83 -40.07
C ARG A 248 -55.82 118.57 -40.79
N PRO A 249 -56.60 119.43 -40.11
CA PRO A 249 -57.51 120.32 -40.81
C PRO A 249 -56.64 121.19 -41.70
N LYS A 250 -56.90 121.19 -43.00
CA LYS A 250 -56.60 122.36 -43.82
C LYS A 250 -57.42 123.48 -43.21
N THR A 251 -56.80 124.26 -42.33
CA THR A 251 -57.22 125.64 -42.11
C THR A 251 -56.99 126.36 -43.44
N ASP A 252 -58.03 126.37 -44.26
CA ASP A 252 -58.32 127.54 -45.09
C ASP A 252 -59.58 128.18 -44.48
N VAL A 253 -59.41 129.45 -44.10
CA VAL A 253 -60.51 130.33 -43.74
C VAL A 253 -61.20 130.75 -45.05
N LEU A 254 -62.53 130.89 -44.97
CA LEU A 254 -63.40 131.74 -45.81
C LEU A 254 -62.70 132.95 -46.48
N PRO A 255 -63.28 133.50 -47.56
CA PRO A 255 -64.71 133.84 -47.65
C PRO A 255 -65.56 133.00 -48.60
#